data_AF-A0A4Q5QZL3-F1
#
_entry.id   AF-A0A4Q5QZL3-F1
#
_cell.length_a   1.000
_cell.length_b   1.000
_cell.length_c   1.000
_cell.angle_alpha   90.00
_cell.angle_beta   90.00
_cell.angle_gamma   90.00
#
_symmetry.space_group_name_H-M   'P 1'
#
loop_
_entity.id
_entity.type
_entity.pdbx_description
1 polymer ?
#
loop_
_entity_poly.entity_id
_entity_poly.type
_entity_poly.pdbx_seq_one_letter_code
_entity_poly.pdbx_strand_id
1 'polypeptide(L)'
;MRRGDSLLTYQDYTLRLPVPATGVAARRFLQLRAGLALPAYTVLGTTTSLKTQQAALQSITDLIVQPDGLTLVSPDADSSVTFKLNRRRWSGTRRATRIYRYQTNQTQASFANQPADSISIKNVYNGVTAAAAGSLGKIIGPVATGEVYAFKTGGTTPRYGLLLVVSVPTSTATTNTVGLQLEVRMAK
;
A
#
# COMPACT_ATOMS: atom_id res chain seq x y z
N MET A 1 -23.90 1.78 -3.64
CA MET A 1 -24.30 1.26 -4.96
C MET A 1 -23.05 0.69 -5.63
N ARG A 2 -22.98 -0.62 -5.89
CA ARG A 2 -21.85 -1.26 -6.59
C ARG A 2 -22.01 -1.03 -8.11
N ARG A 3 -20.96 -0.60 -8.82
CA ARG A 3 -21.02 -0.47 -10.29
C ARG A 3 -20.98 -1.87 -10.93
N GLY A 4 -21.91 -2.16 -11.83
CA GLY A 4 -22.11 -3.49 -12.45
C GLY A 4 -20.87 -4.04 -13.17
N ASP A 5 -20.02 -3.16 -13.72
CA ASP A 5 -18.82 -3.56 -14.47
C ASP A 5 -17.57 -3.84 -13.61
N SER A 6 -17.67 -3.62 -12.28
CA SER A 6 -16.53 -3.66 -11.36
C SER A 6 -15.91 -5.03 -11.11
N LEU A 7 -16.46 -6.11 -11.67
CA LEU A 7 -15.88 -7.46 -11.54
C LEU A 7 -15.16 -7.93 -12.81
N LEU A 8 -15.34 -7.29 -13.96
CA LEU A 8 -14.76 -7.74 -15.23
C LEU A 8 -13.45 -7.02 -15.55
N THR A 9 -13.32 -5.74 -15.21
CA THR A 9 -12.20 -4.88 -15.66
C THR A 9 -11.29 -4.39 -14.53
N TYR A 10 -11.80 -4.32 -13.30
CA TYR A 10 -11.09 -3.78 -12.15
C TYR A 10 -11.54 -4.44 -10.84
N GLN A 11 -11.01 -3.98 -9.71
CA GLN A 11 -11.42 -4.37 -8.36
C GLN A 11 -11.36 -3.13 -7.46
N ASP A 12 -12.49 -2.77 -6.86
CA ASP A 12 -12.58 -1.71 -5.86
C ASP A 12 -12.79 -2.32 -4.46
N TYR A 13 -12.01 -1.89 -3.49
CA TYR A 13 -12.17 -2.30 -2.09
C TYR A 13 -11.69 -1.23 -1.11
N THR A 14 -12.17 -1.32 0.13
CA THR A 14 -11.73 -0.45 1.23
C THR A 14 -10.94 -1.25 2.25
N LEU A 15 -9.70 -0.85 2.49
CA LEU A 15 -8.90 -1.32 3.61
C LEU A 15 -9.17 -0.43 4.82
N ARG A 16 -9.71 -1.03 5.88
CA ARG A 16 -9.85 -0.38 7.19
C ARG A 16 -8.80 -0.96 8.12
N LEU A 17 -7.74 -0.20 8.33
CA LEU A 17 -6.64 -0.62 9.19
C LEU A 17 -6.85 0.07 10.54
N PRO A 18 -7.00 -0.65 11.67
CA PRO A 18 -7.26 -0.05 12.98
C PRO A 18 -6.15 0.93 13.41
N VAL A 19 -6.18 1.57 14.56
CA VAL A 19 -4.99 2.36 14.97
C VAL A 19 -3.83 1.39 15.26
N PRO A 20 -2.61 1.61 14.72
CA PRO A 20 -1.48 0.75 15.06
C PRO A 20 -1.22 0.80 16.57
N ALA A 21 -0.85 -0.35 17.16
CA ALA A 21 -0.32 -0.36 18.51
C ALA A 21 0.95 0.50 18.57
N THR A 22 1.33 1.03 19.72
CA THR A 22 2.59 1.77 19.84
C THR A 22 3.79 0.82 19.68
N GLY A 23 4.76 1.18 18.83
CA GLY A 23 6.06 0.48 18.72
C GLY A 23 6.36 -0.22 17.37
N VAL A 24 7.61 -0.67 17.21
CA VAL A 24 8.15 -1.24 15.93
C VAL A 24 7.41 -2.50 15.46
N ALA A 25 6.78 -3.23 16.38
CA ALA A 25 5.97 -4.42 16.10
C ALA A 25 4.60 -4.10 15.45
N ALA A 26 4.22 -2.83 15.35
CA ALA A 26 2.93 -2.40 14.84
C ALA A 26 2.87 -2.21 13.32
N ARG A 27 3.94 -2.59 12.60
CA ARG A 27 3.95 -2.60 11.14
C ARG A 27 2.84 -3.48 10.59
N ARG A 28 2.25 -3.06 9.48
CA ARG A 28 1.23 -3.84 8.76
C ARG A 28 1.69 -4.12 7.36
N PHE A 29 1.42 -5.32 6.89
CA PHE A 29 1.83 -5.79 5.59
C PHE A 29 0.57 -5.89 4.73
N LEU A 30 0.58 -5.26 3.56
CA LEU A 30 -0.59 -5.18 2.69
C LEU A 30 -0.34 -6.00 1.43
N GLN A 31 -1.29 -6.87 1.10
CA GLN A 31 -1.39 -7.47 -0.23
C GLN A 31 -2.48 -6.71 -0.99
N LEU A 32 -2.08 -5.84 -1.91
CA LEU A 32 -3.02 -4.99 -2.63
C LEU A 32 -3.90 -5.82 -3.57
N ARG A 33 -3.36 -6.86 -4.19
CA ARG A 33 -4.15 -7.67 -5.15
C ARG A 33 -5.38 -8.34 -4.57
N ALA A 34 -5.34 -8.69 -3.29
CA ALA A 34 -6.48 -9.31 -2.62
C ALA A 34 -7.21 -8.33 -1.69
N GLY A 35 -6.70 -7.10 -1.53
CA GLY A 35 -7.22 -6.15 -0.56
C GLY A 35 -7.11 -6.65 0.89
N LEU A 36 -6.00 -7.31 1.23
CA LEU A 36 -5.80 -7.90 2.55
C LEU A 36 -4.69 -7.21 3.33
N ALA A 37 -4.93 -7.02 4.63
CA ALA A 37 -3.88 -6.78 5.62
C ALA A 37 -3.40 -8.14 6.16
N LEU A 38 -2.14 -8.45 5.93
CA LEU A 38 -1.53 -9.71 6.36
C LEU A 38 -1.21 -9.66 7.87
N PRO A 39 -1.21 -10.83 8.54
CA PRO A 39 -0.93 -10.91 9.96
C PRO A 39 0.46 -10.39 10.35
N ALA A 40 0.61 -9.92 11.59
CA ALA A 40 1.87 -9.38 12.12
C ALA A 40 3.03 -10.40 12.09
N TYR A 41 2.73 -11.71 12.15
CA TYR A 41 3.73 -12.77 12.08
C TYR A 41 4.32 -13.00 10.69
N THR A 42 3.96 -12.21 9.68
CA THR A 42 4.56 -12.23 8.34
C THR A 42 6.10 -12.12 8.37
N VAL A 43 6.68 -11.52 9.42
CA VAL A 43 8.14 -11.33 9.56
C VAL A 43 8.72 -11.87 10.89
N LEU A 44 7.90 -12.56 11.71
CA LEU A 44 8.26 -12.99 13.06
C LEU A 44 8.41 -14.52 13.12
N GLY A 45 9.52 -15.07 12.63
CA GLY A 45 9.82 -16.48 12.84
C GLY A 45 11.21 -16.87 12.34
N THR A 46 11.93 -17.61 13.17
CA THR A 46 13.20 -18.27 12.81
C THR A 46 13.10 -19.79 12.91
N THR A 47 11.97 -20.32 13.36
CA THR A 47 11.70 -21.76 13.45
C THR A 47 11.34 -22.33 12.07
N THR A 48 11.79 -23.55 11.78
CA THR A 48 11.75 -24.16 10.45
C THR A 48 10.32 -24.33 9.91
N SER A 49 9.35 -24.64 10.78
CA SER A 49 7.94 -24.85 10.41
C SER A 49 7.22 -23.58 9.96
N LEU A 50 7.55 -22.44 10.55
CA LEU A 50 6.93 -21.15 10.21
C LEU A 50 7.64 -20.45 9.03
N LYS A 51 8.90 -20.80 8.77
CA LYS A 51 9.72 -20.15 7.75
C LYS A 51 9.12 -20.23 6.34
N THR A 52 8.58 -21.38 5.95
CA THR A 52 7.98 -21.56 4.61
C THR A 52 6.68 -20.76 4.46
N GLN A 53 5.82 -20.78 5.48
CA GLN A 53 4.56 -20.03 5.46
C GLN A 53 4.81 -18.52 5.48
N GLN A 54 5.79 -18.07 6.26
CA GLN A 54 6.22 -16.67 6.29
C GLN A 54 6.83 -16.24 4.96
N ALA A 55 7.65 -17.06 4.33
CA ALA A 55 8.19 -16.77 3.00
C ALA A 55 7.08 -16.57 1.96
N ALA A 56 6.00 -17.37 2.02
CA ALA A 56 4.84 -17.19 1.16
C ALA A 56 4.15 -15.84 1.40
N LEU A 57 3.87 -15.47 2.66
CA LEU A 57 3.27 -14.18 3.01
C LEU A 57 4.16 -12.98 2.64
N GLN A 58 5.47 -13.11 2.83
CA GLN A 58 6.47 -12.13 2.43
C GLN A 58 6.50 -11.91 0.92
N SER A 59 6.37 -12.98 0.14
CA SER A 59 6.39 -12.92 -1.33
C SER A 59 5.17 -12.22 -1.93
N ILE A 60 4.05 -12.16 -1.21
CA ILE A 60 2.81 -11.51 -1.66
C ILE A 60 2.62 -10.10 -1.08
N THR A 61 3.48 -9.67 -0.16
CA THR A 61 3.38 -8.32 0.43
C THR A 61 3.75 -7.27 -0.61
N ASP A 62 2.83 -6.35 -0.91
CA ASP A 62 3.03 -5.25 -1.86
C ASP A 62 3.45 -3.95 -1.15
N LEU A 63 2.88 -3.63 0.03
CA LEU A 63 3.18 -2.42 0.80
C LEU A 63 3.29 -2.71 2.30
N ILE A 64 3.98 -1.83 3.01
CA ILE A 64 4.20 -1.90 4.45
C ILE A 64 3.81 -0.56 5.07
N VAL A 65 2.82 -0.57 5.95
CA VAL A 65 2.49 0.58 6.79
C VAL A 65 3.46 0.61 7.97
N GLN A 66 4.14 1.74 8.16
CA GLN A 66 5.03 1.95 9.29
C GLN A 66 4.26 2.10 10.62
N PRO A 67 4.94 2.00 11.77
CA PRO A 67 4.31 2.18 13.08
C PRO A 67 3.64 3.54 13.29
N ASP A 68 4.05 4.57 12.55
CA ASP A 68 3.40 5.88 12.57
C ASP A 68 1.97 5.85 12.01
N GLY A 69 1.59 4.78 11.28
CA GLY A 69 0.29 4.65 10.63
C GLY A 69 0.09 5.57 9.41
N LEU A 70 1.10 6.33 9.02
CA LEU A 70 1.04 7.39 8.00
C LEU A 70 2.04 7.18 6.86
N THR A 71 3.07 6.36 7.07
CA THR A 71 4.08 6.09 6.05
C THR A 71 3.87 4.71 5.43
N LEU A 72 3.75 4.68 4.10
CA LEU A 72 3.68 3.49 3.27
C LEU A 72 5.03 3.23 2.62
N VAL A 73 5.51 2.00 2.69
CA VAL A 73 6.84 1.61 2.19
C VAL A 73 6.75 0.35 1.35
N SER A 74 7.43 0.36 0.20
CA SER A 74 7.64 -0.84 -0.61
C SER A 74 8.63 -1.78 0.08
N PRO A 75 8.41 -3.11 0.08
CA PRO A 75 9.33 -4.07 0.66
C PRO A 75 10.78 -3.97 0.17
N ASP A 76 11.00 -3.56 -1.09
CA ASP A 76 12.33 -3.36 -1.68
C ASP A 76 12.95 -1.98 -1.42
N ALA A 77 12.30 -1.13 -0.60
CA ALA A 77 12.90 0.13 -0.18
C ALA A 77 14.22 -0.13 0.55
N ASP A 78 15.22 0.68 0.22
CA ASP A 78 16.52 0.63 0.87
C ASP A 78 16.34 0.93 2.35
N SER A 79 17.09 0.23 3.20
CA SER A 79 16.90 0.36 4.63
C SER A 79 17.31 1.76 5.08
N SER A 80 16.34 2.62 5.38
CA SER A 80 16.57 3.87 6.10
C SER A 80 16.77 3.57 7.59
N VAL A 81 17.15 4.60 8.35
CA VAL A 81 17.28 4.51 9.81
C VAL A 81 15.93 4.17 10.47
N THR A 82 14.82 4.61 9.89
CA THR A 82 13.43 4.38 10.35
C THR A 82 12.81 3.08 9.82
N PHE A 83 13.22 2.62 8.63
CA PHE A 83 12.72 1.40 8.01
C PHE A 83 13.86 0.43 7.69
N LYS A 84 14.00 -0.62 8.49
CA LYS A 84 14.90 -1.74 8.21
C LYS A 84 14.15 -3.06 8.27
N LEU A 85 14.02 -3.72 7.12
CA LEU A 85 13.62 -5.12 7.05
C LEU A 85 14.84 -6.01 7.24
N ASN A 86 14.85 -6.78 8.31
CA ASN A 86 15.92 -7.71 8.62
C ASN A 86 16.01 -8.80 7.53
N ARG A 87 17.11 -8.81 6.75
CA ARG A 87 17.33 -9.80 5.68
C ARG A 87 17.37 -11.25 6.16
N ARG A 88 17.72 -11.51 7.44
CA ARG A 88 17.66 -12.86 8.02
C ARG A 88 16.23 -13.32 8.27
N ARG A 89 15.31 -12.41 8.59
CA ARG A 89 13.88 -12.70 8.83
C ARG A 89 13.03 -12.58 7.56
N TRP A 90 13.49 -11.79 6.60
CA TRP A 90 12.86 -11.60 5.29
C TRP A 90 13.90 -11.83 4.19
N SER A 91 14.09 -13.11 3.88
CA SER A 91 15.15 -13.60 2.99
C SER A 91 14.69 -13.79 1.53
N GLY A 92 13.37 -13.80 1.28
CA GLY A 92 12.82 -13.91 -0.07
C GLY A 92 12.92 -12.62 -0.89
N THR A 93 12.72 -12.76 -2.20
CA THR A 93 12.60 -11.64 -3.14
C THR A 93 11.50 -10.70 -2.69
N ARG A 94 11.86 -9.43 -2.50
CA ARG A 94 10.95 -8.40 -2.03
C ARG A 94 10.22 -7.79 -3.22
N ARG A 95 8.91 -7.57 -3.10
CA ARG A 95 8.16 -6.92 -4.17
C ARG A 95 8.61 -5.48 -4.33
N ALA A 96 8.94 -5.13 -5.58
CA ALA A 96 9.28 -3.77 -5.98
C ALA A 96 8.02 -2.99 -6.36
N THR A 97 7.14 -2.79 -5.38
CA THR A 97 5.96 -1.94 -5.59
C THR A 97 6.42 -0.49 -5.71
N ARG A 98 5.80 0.24 -6.63
CA ARG A 98 6.10 1.64 -6.87
C ARG A 98 4.81 2.42 -6.70
N ILE A 99 4.88 3.49 -5.93
CA ILE A 99 3.73 4.32 -5.62
C ILE A 99 4.15 5.78 -5.72
N TYR A 100 3.29 6.60 -6.29
CA TYR A 100 3.55 8.00 -6.54
C TYR A 100 2.31 8.82 -6.19
N ARG A 101 2.52 10.00 -5.64
CA ARG A 101 1.44 10.95 -5.38
C ARG A 101 0.83 11.39 -6.71
N TYR A 102 -0.48 11.26 -6.81
CA TYR A 102 -1.27 11.80 -7.91
C TYR A 102 -1.32 13.32 -7.71
N GLN A 103 -0.96 14.08 -8.76
CA GLN A 103 -0.63 15.51 -8.70
C GLN A 103 -1.63 16.38 -7.91
N THR A 104 -1.20 17.57 -7.50
CA THR A 104 -1.85 18.51 -6.56
C THR A 104 -3.32 18.85 -6.79
N ASN A 105 -3.88 18.59 -7.99
CA ASN A 105 -5.26 18.95 -8.34
C ASN A 105 -6.22 17.75 -8.42
N GLN A 106 -5.75 16.54 -8.14
CA GLN A 106 -6.59 15.34 -8.18
C GLN A 106 -7.13 15.02 -6.78
N THR A 107 -8.41 15.32 -6.59
CA THR A 107 -9.15 15.17 -5.33
C THR A 107 -9.86 13.82 -5.26
N GLN A 108 -10.53 13.52 -4.14
CA GLN A 108 -11.47 12.41 -4.02
C GLN A 108 -12.49 12.35 -5.19
N ALA A 109 -12.93 13.51 -5.71
CA ALA A 109 -13.83 13.56 -6.86
C ALA A 109 -13.19 12.99 -8.13
N SER A 110 -11.90 13.27 -8.34
CA SER A 110 -11.16 12.74 -9.48
C SER A 110 -10.92 11.23 -9.38
N PHE A 111 -10.68 10.71 -8.18
CA PHE A 111 -10.65 9.27 -7.92
C PHE A 111 -12.00 8.60 -8.23
N ALA A 112 -13.10 9.21 -7.80
CA ALA A 112 -14.45 8.70 -8.06
C ALA A 112 -14.80 8.68 -9.55
N ASN A 113 -14.33 9.67 -10.30
CA ASN A 113 -14.61 9.86 -11.74
C ASN A 113 -13.61 9.19 -12.67
N GLN A 114 -12.48 8.69 -12.16
CA GLN A 114 -11.48 8.03 -13.00
C GLN A 114 -12.10 6.81 -13.70
N PRO A 115 -12.00 6.72 -15.04
CA PRO A 115 -12.36 5.52 -15.79
C PRO A 115 -11.67 4.29 -15.22
N ALA A 116 -12.47 3.27 -14.95
CA ALA A 116 -12.06 2.09 -14.21
C ALA A 116 -11.60 0.97 -15.16
N ASP A 117 -10.77 1.30 -16.14
CA ASP A 117 -10.16 0.35 -17.07
C ASP A 117 -8.64 0.29 -16.91
N SER A 118 -8.05 -0.84 -17.31
CA SER A 118 -6.63 -1.11 -17.13
C SER A 118 -5.73 -0.13 -17.88
N ILE A 119 -6.18 0.40 -19.03
CA ILE A 119 -5.39 1.32 -19.85
C ILE A 119 -5.38 2.71 -19.21
N SER A 120 -6.55 3.23 -18.80
CA SER A 120 -6.67 4.53 -18.15
C SER A 120 -5.88 4.60 -16.85
N ILE A 121 -6.00 3.58 -15.98
CA ILE A 121 -5.26 3.53 -14.71
C ILE A 121 -3.73 3.43 -14.97
N LYS A 122 -3.31 2.66 -15.98
CA LYS A 122 -1.90 2.59 -16.38
C LYS A 122 -1.39 3.93 -16.91
N ASN A 123 -2.17 4.63 -17.72
CA ASN A 123 -1.82 5.94 -18.26
C ASN A 123 -1.67 6.98 -17.15
N VAL A 124 -2.57 6.95 -16.16
CA VAL A 124 -2.45 7.74 -14.93
C VAL A 124 -1.13 7.46 -14.22
N TYR A 125 -0.81 6.19 -13.97
CA TYR A 125 0.45 5.82 -13.31
C TYR A 125 1.65 6.34 -14.10
N ASN A 126 1.68 6.11 -15.42
CA ASN A 126 2.78 6.59 -16.26
C ASN A 126 2.94 8.12 -16.20
N GLY A 127 1.83 8.85 -16.25
CA GLY A 127 1.83 10.31 -16.15
C GLY A 127 2.44 10.82 -14.84
N VAL A 128 2.08 10.23 -13.69
CA VAL A 128 2.70 10.64 -12.42
C VAL A 128 4.14 10.22 -12.28
N THR A 129 4.52 9.06 -12.82
CA THR A 129 5.92 8.63 -12.74
C THR A 129 6.83 9.57 -13.51
N ALA A 130 6.38 10.08 -14.65
CA ALA A 130 7.10 11.09 -15.43
C ALA A 130 7.22 12.42 -14.67
N ALA A 131 6.18 12.81 -13.92
CA ALA A 131 6.19 14.03 -13.11
C ALA A 131 7.01 13.91 -11.81
N ALA A 132 7.25 12.69 -11.31
CA ALA A 132 7.91 12.43 -10.04
C ALA A 132 9.45 12.45 -10.13
N ALA A 133 10.02 13.48 -10.75
CA ALA A 133 11.46 13.60 -11.02
C ALA A 133 12.30 13.32 -9.75
N GLY A 134 13.17 12.31 -9.83
CA GLY A 134 14.07 11.89 -8.74
C GLY A 134 13.46 10.98 -7.67
N SER A 135 12.14 10.78 -7.63
CA SER A 135 11.52 9.85 -6.69
C SER A 135 11.53 8.42 -7.21
N LEU A 136 12.04 7.49 -6.40
CA LEU A 136 11.99 6.06 -6.70
C LEU A 136 10.62 5.44 -6.39
N GLY A 137 9.66 6.20 -5.85
CA GLY A 137 8.32 5.70 -5.51
C GLY A 137 8.30 4.55 -4.51
N LYS A 138 9.35 4.40 -3.70
CA LYS A 138 9.50 3.30 -2.74
C LYS A 138 8.94 3.63 -1.36
N ILE A 139 8.85 4.91 -1.01
CA ILE A 139 8.40 5.40 0.30
C ILE A 139 7.45 6.57 0.05
N ILE A 140 6.32 6.55 0.73
CA ILE A 140 5.33 7.61 0.72
C ILE A 140 4.93 7.91 2.14
N GLY A 141 4.99 9.17 2.52
CA GLY A 141 4.43 9.62 3.77
C GLY A 141 5.10 10.91 4.24
N PRO A 142 4.49 11.58 5.24
CA PRO A 142 3.21 11.23 5.85
C PRO A 142 2.04 11.41 4.87
N VAL A 143 1.13 10.43 4.77
CA VAL A 143 -0.07 10.57 3.93
C VAL A 143 -1.11 11.43 4.64
N ALA A 144 -1.94 12.13 3.86
CA ALA A 144 -3.04 12.95 4.35
C ALA A 144 -4.39 12.54 3.75
N THR A 145 -5.47 12.75 4.51
CA THR A 145 -6.83 12.52 4.05
C THR A 145 -7.12 13.27 2.74
N GLY A 146 -7.79 12.61 1.80
CA GLY A 146 -8.15 13.14 0.49
C GLY A 146 -7.05 13.02 -0.56
N GLU A 147 -5.84 12.61 -0.19
CA GLU A 147 -4.75 12.41 -1.15
C GLU A 147 -4.96 11.12 -1.96
N VAL A 148 -4.63 11.23 -3.24
CA VAL A 148 -4.69 10.12 -4.20
C VAL A 148 -3.28 9.75 -4.62
N TYR A 149 -3.07 8.45 -4.78
CA TYR A 149 -1.79 7.85 -5.16
C TYR A 149 -2.01 6.87 -6.29
N ALA A 150 -1.12 6.85 -7.27
CA ALA A 150 -1.09 5.79 -8.27
C ALA A 150 0.03 4.80 -7.94
N PHE A 151 -0.24 3.51 -8.11
CA PHE A 151 0.75 2.47 -7.83
C PHE A 151 0.83 1.43 -8.94
N LYS A 152 1.98 0.75 -8.96
CA LYS A 152 2.27 -0.45 -9.73
C LYS A 152 2.82 -1.50 -8.78
N THR A 153 2.14 -2.64 -8.69
CA THR A 153 2.58 -3.77 -7.86
C THR A 153 3.83 -4.43 -8.44
N GLY A 154 4.70 -4.93 -7.56
CA GLY A 154 5.82 -5.78 -7.96
C GLY A 154 5.38 -7.19 -8.38
N GLY A 155 6.26 -7.88 -9.12
CA GLY A 155 6.07 -9.27 -9.58
C GLY A 155 6.17 -9.42 -11.10
N THR A 156 6.02 -10.65 -11.58
CA THR A 156 6.11 -11.01 -13.01
C THR A 156 4.95 -10.44 -13.83
N THR A 157 3.75 -10.36 -13.24
CA THR A 157 2.57 -9.75 -13.86
C THR A 157 2.16 -8.52 -13.04
N PRO A 158 2.72 -7.32 -13.30
CA PRO A 158 2.43 -6.13 -12.52
C PRO A 158 0.98 -5.66 -12.75
N ARG A 159 0.31 -5.27 -11.67
CA ARG A 159 -1.00 -4.59 -11.69
C ARG A 159 -0.86 -3.13 -11.35
N TYR A 160 -1.68 -2.30 -12.00
CA TYR A 160 -1.76 -0.86 -11.77
C TYR A 160 -3.00 -0.54 -10.94
N GLY A 161 -2.93 0.51 -10.13
CA GLY A 161 -4.06 0.93 -9.32
C GLY A 161 -3.95 2.34 -8.79
N LEU A 162 -5.05 2.80 -8.21
CA LEU A 162 -5.18 4.04 -7.48
C LEU A 162 -5.50 3.75 -6.03
N LEU A 163 -5.02 4.61 -5.15
CA LEU A 163 -5.22 4.55 -3.71
C LEU A 163 -5.62 5.94 -3.22
N LEU A 164 -6.82 6.05 -2.68
CA LEU A 164 -7.34 7.23 -2.00
C LEU A 164 -7.20 7.04 -0.50
N VAL A 165 -6.64 8.04 0.18
CA VAL A 165 -6.58 8.09 1.64
C VAL A 165 -7.91 8.66 2.14
N VAL A 166 -8.76 7.80 2.69
CA VAL A 166 -10.10 8.20 3.16
C VAL A 166 -10.05 8.79 4.57
N SER A 167 -9.19 8.23 5.42
CA SER A 167 -8.92 8.76 6.75
C SER A 167 -7.53 8.36 7.20
N VAL A 168 -6.92 9.20 8.03
CA VAL A 168 -5.63 8.93 8.66
C VAL A 168 -5.78 8.85 10.18
N PRO A 169 -4.87 8.15 10.88
CA PRO A 169 -4.89 8.13 12.34
C PRO A 169 -4.80 9.52 12.95
N THR A 170 -5.79 9.85 13.79
CA THR A 170 -5.77 11.04 14.65
C THR A 170 -5.59 10.60 16.09
N SER A 171 -4.44 10.92 16.68
CA SER A 171 -4.21 10.77 18.12
C SER A 171 -4.55 12.09 18.79
N THR A 172 -5.54 12.10 19.68
CA THR A 172 -5.65 13.16 20.69
C THR A 172 -4.96 12.68 21.97
N ALA A 173 -4.74 13.58 22.94
CA ALA A 173 -4.10 13.25 24.21
C ALA A 173 -4.84 12.14 25.01
N THR A 174 -6.10 11.85 24.69
CA THR A 174 -6.96 10.94 25.45
C THR A 174 -7.58 9.83 24.61
N THR A 175 -7.60 9.91 23.28
CA THR A 175 -8.21 8.88 22.42
C THR A 175 -7.56 8.78 21.03
N ASN A 176 -7.49 7.53 20.56
CA ASN A 176 -7.17 7.16 19.19
C ASN A 176 -8.49 6.77 18.49
N THR A 177 -9.10 7.69 17.75
CA THR A 177 -10.50 7.56 17.30
C THR A 177 -10.67 6.95 15.91
N VAL A 178 -9.68 7.07 15.02
CA VAL A 178 -9.80 6.59 13.63
C VAL A 178 -8.49 5.96 13.18
N GLY A 179 -8.55 4.84 12.47
CA GLY A 179 -7.38 4.19 11.86
C GLY A 179 -7.13 4.66 10.42
N LEU A 180 -6.06 4.16 9.79
CA LEU A 180 -5.79 4.43 8.37
C LEU A 180 -6.84 3.70 7.51
N GLN A 181 -7.63 4.46 6.76
CA GLN A 181 -8.57 3.91 5.79
C GLN A 181 -8.13 4.26 4.37
N LEU A 182 -8.03 3.24 3.54
CA LEU A 182 -7.63 3.36 2.15
C LEU A 182 -8.73 2.81 1.26
N GLU A 183 -9.13 3.56 0.24
CA GLU A 183 -9.94 3.05 -0.85
C GLU A 183 -9.00 2.75 -2.02
N VAL A 184 -9.06 1.54 -2.53
CA VAL A 184 -8.18 1.07 -3.59
C VAL A 184 -8.99 0.66 -4.79
N ARG A 185 -8.59 1.18 -5.95
CA ARG A 185 -9.06 0.75 -7.27
C ARG A 185 -7.91 0.09 -8.00
N MET A 186 -8.06 -1.17 -8.39
CA MET A 186 -7.01 -1.92 -9.06
C MET A 186 -7.49 -2.42 -10.41
N ALA A 187 -6.67 -2.23 -11.45
CA ALA A 187 -6.87 -2.85 -12.76
C ALA A 187 -6.68 -4.37 -12.68
N LYS A 188 -7.54 -5.16 -13.33
CA LYS A 188 -7.43 -6.63 -13.32
C LYS A 188 -6.27 -7.14 -14.17
#